data_AF-A0A431WXI7-F1
#
_entry.id   AF-A0A431WXI7-F1
#
_cell.length_a   1.000
_cell.length_b   1.000
_cell.length_c   1.000
_cell.angle_alpha   90.00
_cell.angle_beta   90.00
_cell.angle_gamma   90.00
#
_symmetry.space_group_name_H-M   'P 1'
#
loop_
_entity.id
_entity.type
_entity.pdbx_description
1 polymer ?
#
loop_
_entity_poly.entity_id
_entity_poly.type
_entity_poly.pdbx_seq_one_letter_code
_entity_poly.pdbx_strand_id
1 'polypeptide(L)'
;MHGYEIIHVSQIDGEFEGFDDEVLFLLMDGTCWVQDEYNYWYHYAYCPRVNILQGNGRLYIQVDGQNEIVPIRQIDGVIKSRVNGEFKGWEGDTSYELVNGQVWQQSHYKYEYKYAHRPEVLIYDPGGCQVMQVAGTSAKVRRVK
;
A
#
# COMPACT_ATOMS: atom_id res chain seq x y z
N MET A 1 -17.45 -5.47 -22.21
CA MET A 1 -17.58 -5.49 -20.73
C MET A 1 -18.90 -4.81 -20.39
N HIS A 2 -19.97 -5.57 -20.13
CA HIS A 2 -21.23 -4.99 -19.66
C HIS A 2 -21.15 -4.85 -18.14
N GLY A 3 -21.38 -3.65 -17.61
CA GLY A 3 -21.47 -3.40 -16.17
C GLY A 3 -20.27 -2.71 -15.50
N TYR A 4 -19.21 -2.40 -16.25
CA TYR A 4 -18.06 -1.64 -15.74
C TYR A 4 -17.78 -0.41 -16.60
N GLU A 5 -17.57 0.73 -15.96
CA GLU A 5 -17.20 2.01 -16.60
C GLU A 5 -15.80 2.41 -16.12
N ILE A 6 -14.91 2.79 -17.04
CA ILE A 6 -13.60 3.36 -16.67
C ILE A 6 -13.85 4.79 -16.20
N ILE A 7 -13.55 5.06 -14.93
CA ILE A 7 -13.76 6.37 -14.31
C ILE A 7 -12.45 7.16 -14.14
N HIS A 8 -11.31 6.47 -14.18
CA HIS A 8 -9.99 7.09 -14.03
C HIS A 8 -8.90 6.25 -14.70
N VAL A 9 -7.86 6.92 -15.20
CA VAL A 9 -6.70 6.28 -15.83
C VAL A 9 -5.44 6.94 -15.30
N SER A 10 -4.49 6.12 -14.83
CA SER A 10 -3.23 6.60 -14.26
C SER A 10 -2.14 5.54 -14.44
N GLN A 11 -1.02 5.70 -13.72
CA GLN A 11 0.01 4.68 -13.57
C GLN A 11 0.24 4.44 -12.09
N ILE A 12 0.60 3.21 -11.71
CA ILE A 12 1.16 2.96 -10.38
C ILE A 12 2.49 3.71 -10.24
N ASP A 13 2.73 4.32 -9.08
CA ASP A 13 3.98 4.99 -8.72
C ASP A 13 4.99 3.94 -8.24
N GLY A 14 5.87 3.51 -9.16
CA GLY A 14 6.98 2.59 -8.86
C GLY A 14 6.73 1.14 -9.26
N GLU A 15 7.37 0.22 -8.52
CA GLU A 15 7.29 -1.22 -8.76
C GLU A 15 5.95 -1.78 -8.29
N PHE A 16 5.42 -2.72 -9.07
CA PHE A 16 4.23 -3.48 -8.74
C PHE A 16 4.49 -4.95 -9.04
N GLU A 17 4.26 -5.83 -8.06
CA GLU A 17 4.58 -7.26 -8.16
C GLU A 17 3.34 -8.16 -8.28
N GLY A 18 2.15 -7.55 -8.28
CA GLY A 18 0.87 -8.24 -8.33
C GLY A 18 0.06 -8.12 -7.04
N PHE A 19 -1.00 -8.92 -6.95
CA PHE A 19 -1.88 -8.96 -5.78
C PHE A 19 -1.66 -10.24 -4.98
N ASP A 20 -1.91 -10.15 -3.67
CA ASP A 20 -1.85 -11.25 -2.72
C ASP A 20 -2.92 -11.05 -1.63
N ASP A 21 -2.53 -10.71 -0.40
CA ASP A 21 -3.46 -10.49 0.72
C ASP A 21 -3.92 -9.01 0.78
N GLU A 22 -3.08 -8.12 1.29
CA GLU A 22 -3.33 -6.67 1.32
C GLU A 22 -2.22 -5.93 0.56
N VAL A 23 -2.51 -5.54 -0.69
CA VAL A 23 -1.60 -4.72 -1.49
C VAL A 23 -2.10 -3.28 -1.51
N LEU A 24 -1.30 -2.39 -0.93
CA LEU A 24 -1.44 -0.94 -1.07
C LEU A 24 -0.54 -0.47 -2.21
N PHE A 25 -1.02 0.48 -3.00
CA PHE A 25 -0.22 1.12 -4.03
C PHE A 25 -0.62 2.59 -4.16
N LEU A 26 0.33 3.37 -4.64
CA LEU A 26 0.11 4.76 -5.02
C LEU A 26 -0.05 4.84 -6.53
N LEU A 27 -0.89 5.77 -6.99
CA LEU A 27 -0.87 6.19 -8.38
C LEU A 27 -0.01 7.45 -8.52
N MET A 28 0.47 7.72 -9.73
CA MET A 28 1.29 8.89 -10.06
C MET A 28 0.61 10.24 -9.76
N ASP A 29 -0.72 10.26 -9.67
CA ASP A 29 -1.51 11.44 -9.27
C ASP A 29 -1.55 11.65 -7.74
N GLY A 30 -0.92 10.78 -6.97
CA GLY A 30 -0.85 10.85 -5.51
C GLY A 30 -2.02 10.18 -4.78
N THR A 31 -3.00 9.62 -5.49
CA THR A 31 -4.05 8.82 -4.86
C THR A 31 -3.50 7.49 -4.36
N CYS A 32 -4.06 7.00 -3.25
CA CYS A 32 -3.67 5.76 -2.63
C CYS A 32 -4.83 4.78 -2.60
N TRP A 33 -4.54 3.52 -2.90
CA TRP A 33 -5.52 2.48 -3.09
C TRP A 33 -5.04 1.21 -2.43
N VAL A 34 -5.99 0.41 -1.95
CA VAL A 34 -5.71 -0.90 -1.39
C VAL A 34 -6.62 -1.93 -2.03
N GLN A 35 -6.10 -3.13 -2.18
CA GLN A 35 -6.88 -4.34 -2.46
C GLN A 35 -7.99 -4.50 -1.42
N ASP A 36 -9.23 -4.68 -1.88
CA ASP A 36 -10.42 -4.72 -1.00
C ASP A 36 -10.88 -6.16 -0.70
N GLU A 37 -10.63 -7.09 -1.62
CA GLU A 37 -10.89 -8.52 -1.43
C GLU A 37 -9.67 -9.35 -1.86
N TYR A 38 -9.51 -10.53 -1.27
CA TYR A 38 -8.42 -11.45 -1.62
C TYR A 38 -8.46 -11.79 -3.11
N ASN A 39 -7.33 -11.57 -3.77
CA ASN A 39 -7.06 -11.90 -5.15
C ASN A 39 -5.55 -12.10 -5.26
N TYR A 40 -5.13 -13.22 -5.84
CA TYR A 40 -3.72 -13.56 -5.95
C TYR A 40 -3.32 -13.72 -7.40
N TRP A 41 -2.33 -12.95 -7.81
CA TRP A 41 -1.51 -13.22 -8.98
C TRP A 41 -0.20 -12.45 -8.91
N TYR A 42 0.84 -13.04 -9.49
CA TYR A 42 2.13 -12.39 -9.65
C TYR A 42 2.25 -11.74 -11.02
N HIS A 43 2.67 -10.48 -11.05
CA HIS A 43 3.07 -9.79 -12.26
C HIS A 43 3.94 -8.60 -11.91
N TYR A 44 5.22 -8.70 -12.25
CA TYR A 44 6.16 -7.60 -12.12
C TYR A 44 6.00 -6.60 -13.26
N ALA A 45 5.80 -5.33 -12.90
CA ALA A 45 5.89 -4.20 -13.80
C ALA A 45 6.39 -2.95 -13.07
N TYR A 46 7.11 -2.09 -13.80
CA TYR A 46 7.52 -0.77 -13.32
C TYR A 46 6.62 0.30 -13.91
N CYS A 47 5.97 1.07 -13.05
CA CYS A 47 4.97 2.09 -13.37
C CYS A 47 3.89 1.62 -14.38
N PRO A 48 3.26 0.45 -14.18
CA PRO A 48 2.24 -0.04 -15.10
C PRO A 48 1.07 0.94 -15.20
N ARG A 49 0.53 1.07 -16.41
CA ARG A 49 -0.74 1.79 -16.62
C ARG A 49 -1.87 1.01 -15.97
N VAL A 50 -2.80 1.74 -15.38
CA VAL A 50 -3.99 1.16 -14.76
C VAL A 50 -5.25 1.92 -15.16
N ASN A 51 -6.36 1.20 -15.24
CA ASN A 51 -7.70 1.77 -15.32
C ASN A 51 -8.39 1.52 -13.98
N ILE A 52 -9.00 2.56 -13.41
CA ILE A 52 -9.95 2.41 -12.31
C ILE A 52 -11.34 2.33 -12.91
N LEU A 53 -12.04 1.25 -12.59
CA LEU A 53 -13.37 0.96 -13.09
C LEU A 53 -14.39 1.04 -11.96
N GLN A 54 -15.60 1.47 -12.28
CA GLN A 54 -16.76 1.43 -11.40
C GLN A 54 -17.78 0.43 -11.93
N GLY A 55 -18.30 -0.42 -11.05
CA GLY A 55 -19.37 -1.38 -11.37
C GLY A 55 -20.10 -1.81 -10.11
N ASN A 56 -21.44 -1.86 -10.16
CA ASN A 56 -22.29 -2.28 -9.02
C ASN A 56 -21.99 -1.54 -7.70
N GLY A 57 -21.60 -0.25 -7.77
CA GLY A 57 -21.27 0.56 -6.59
C GLY A 57 -19.90 0.26 -5.97
N ARG A 58 -19.06 -0.56 -6.62
CA ARG A 58 -17.69 -0.88 -6.19
C ARG A 58 -16.67 -0.36 -7.18
N LEU A 59 -15.43 -0.24 -6.72
CA LEU A 59 -14.29 0.16 -7.53
C LEU A 59 -13.38 -1.04 -7.80
N TYR A 60 -12.78 -1.03 -8.98
CA TYR A 60 -11.91 -2.09 -9.47
C TYR A 60 -10.69 -1.48 -10.14
N ILE A 61 -9.59 -2.20 -10.16
CA ILE A 61 -8.40 -1.86 -10.92
C ILE A 61 -8.16 -2.90 -12.00
N GLN A 62 -7.87 -2.43 -13.20
CA GLN A 62 -7.30 -3.23 -14.28
C GLN A 62 -5.87 -2.78 -14.49
N VAL A 63 -4.92 -3.70 -14.38
CA VAL A 63 -3.50 -3.44 -14.63
C VAL A 63 -3.15 -3.83 -16.05
N ASP A 64 -2.42 -2.98 -16.76
CA ASP A 64 -1.97 -3.27 -18.13
C ASP A 64 -1.18 -4.58 -18.19
N GLY A 65 -1.43 -5.39 -19.22
CA GLY A 65 -0.89 -6.74 -19.32
C GLY A 65 -1.61 -7.81 -18.50
N GLN A 66 -2.65 -7.47 -17.74
CA GLN A 66 -3.51 -8.42 -17.02
C GLN A 66 -4.97 -8.37 -17.48
N ASN A 67 -5.61 -9.54 -17.55
CA ASN A 67 -7.02 -9.66 -17.97
C ASN A 67 -7.99 -9.50 -16.79
N GLU A 68 -7.53 -9.78 -15.58
CA GLU A 68 -8.36 -9.72 -14.37
C GLU A 68 -8.53 -8.28 -13.89
N ILE A 69 -9.69 -8.02 -13.28
CA ILE A 69 -9.93 -6.79 -12.52
C ILE A 69 -9.99 -7.14 -11.05
N VAL A 70 -9.38 -6.32 -10.20
CA VAL A 70 -9.28 -6.57 -8.77
C VAL A 70 -10.09 -5.53 -8.01
N PRO A 71 -10.97 -5.91 -7.07
CA PRO A 71 -11.71 -4.96 -6.26
C PRO A 71 -10.75 -4.17 -5.38
N ILE A 72 -10.93 -2.85 -5.38
CA ILE A 72 -10.08 -1.91 -4.65
C ILE A 72 -10.94 -0.87 -3.96
N ARG A 73 -10.35 -0.20 -3.00
CA ARG A 73 -10.91 1.00 -2.39
C ARG A 73 -9.84 2.05 -2.22
N GLN A 74 -10.27 3.31 -2.32
CA GLN A 74 -9.40 4.44 -2.09
C GLN A 74 -9.13 4.58 -0.59
N ILE A 75 -7.89 4.94 -0.24
CA ILE A 75 -7.50 5.23 1.14
C ILE A 75 -7.15 6.71 1.24
N ASP A 76 -7.90 7.40 2.10
CA ASP A 76 -7.65 8.79 2.45
C ASP A 76 -6.74 8.90 3.68
N GLY A 77 -6.13 10.08 3.88
CA GLY A 77 -5.34 10.37 5.07
C GLY A 77 -4.00 9.63 5.16
N VAL A 78 -3.49 9.10 4.04
CA VAL A 78 -2.20 8.41 3.99
C VAL A 78 -1.05 9.38 4.31
N ILE A 79 -0.19 8.98 5.23
CA ILE A 79 1.04 9.71 5.58
C ILE A 79 2.18 9.13 4.77
N LYS A 80 2.76 9.95 3.87
CA LYS A 80 4.01 9.63 3.16
C LYS A 80 5.19 10.33 3.84
N SER A 81 6.22 9.57 4.21
CA SER A 81 7.40 10.08 4.89
C SER A 81 8.61 9.16 4.65
N ARG A 82 9.67 9.31 5.45
CA ARG A 82 10.81 8.42 5.50
C ARG A 82 11.15 8.09 6.94
N VAL A 83 11.69 6.88 7.17
CA VAL A 83 12.31 6.56 8.46
C VAL A 83 13.49 7.51 8.69
N ASN A 84 13.58 8.07 9.89
CA ASN A 84 14.69 8.90 10.35
C ASN A 84 15.87 8.03 10.80
N GLY A 85 16.55 7.39 9.84
CA GLY A 85 17.70 6.53 10.10
C GLY A 85 17.51 5.12 9.52
N GLU A 86 17.91 4.11 10.29
CA GLU A 86 17.86 2.71 9.86
C GLU A 86 16.49 2.07 10.13
N PHE A 87 16.01 1.30 9.17
CA PHE A 87 14.95 0.31 9.35
C PHE A 87 15.60 -1.08 9.41
N LYS A 88 15.29 -1.87 10.44
CA LYS A 88 15.86 -3.21 10.66
C LYS A 88 14.82 -4.33 10.58
N GLY A 89 13.58 -3.97 10.23
CA GLY A 89 12.46 -4.88 10.14
C GLY A 89 11.51 -4.77 11.33
N TRP A 90 10.80 -5.83 11.61
CA TRP A 90 9.76 -5.93 12.62
C TRP A 90 10.18 -6.98 13.64
N GLU A 91 10.15 -6.67 14.93
CA GLU A 91 10.58 -7.59 16.02
C GLU A 91 9.49 -7.81 17.09
N GLY A 92 8.35 -7.14 16.95
CA GLY A 92 7.17 -7.28 17.82
C GLY A 92 6.85 -6.02 18.63
N ASP A 93 7.85 -5.22 18.97
CA ASP A 93 7.72 -3.98 19.76
C ASP A 93 8.53 -2.80 19.18
N THR A 94 9.04 -2.96 17.95
CA THR A 94 9.88 -1.94 17.29
C THR A 94 9.15 -0.61 17.15
N SER A 95 9.92 0.47 17.26
CA SER A 95 9.45 1.85 17.10
C SER A 95 10.34 2.60 16.13
N TYR A 96 9.73 3.35 15.22
CA TYR A 96 10.44 4.11 14.20
C TYR A 96 10.06 5.59 14.27
N GLU A 97 11.07 6.45 14.39
CA GLU A 97 10.91 7.88 14.16
C GLU A 97 10.93 8.16 12.66
N LEU A 98 10.06 9.06 12.22
CA LEU A 98 9.99 9.52 10.84
C LEU A 98 10.62 10.90 10.71
N VAL A 99 11.06 11.27 9.51
CA VAL A 99 11.68 12.59 9.24
C VAL A 99 10.75 13.78 9.53
N ASN A 100 9.43 13.54 9.61
CA ASN A 100 8.44 14.54 9.99
C ASN A 100 8.22 14.64 11.52
N GLY A 101 9.04 13.96 12.33
CA GLY A 101 9.01 14.00 13.79
C GLY A 101 7.99 13.07 14.46
N GLN A 102 7.18 12.34 13.68
CA GLN A 102 6.26 11.34 14.23
C GLN A 102 7.01 10.09 14.69
N VAL A 103 6.49 9.42 15.71
CA VAL A 103 7.01 8.11 16.13
C VAL A 103 5.88 7.09 16.13
N TRP A 104 6.15 5.95 15.51
CA TRP A 104 5.20 4.86 15.31
C TRP A 104 5.76 3.56 15.88
N GLN A 105 4.96 2.88 16.68
CA GLN A 105 5.33 1.63 17.35
C GLN A 105 4.46 0.48 16.86
N GLN A 106 5.03 -0.72 16.67
CA GLN A 106 4.25 -1.94 16.42
C GLN A 106 3.15 -2.13 17.47
N SER A 107 1.95 -2.43 17.00
CA SER A 107 0.79 -2.70 17.87
C SER A 107 0.46 -4.18 18.00
N HIS A 108 0.98 -5.01 17.10
CA HIS A 108 0.78 -6.46 17.07
C HIS A 108 2.10 -7.17 16.78
N TYR A 109 2.26 -8.36 17.36
CA TYR A 109 3.43 -9.18 17.10
C TYR A 109 3.51 -9.56 15.61
N LYS A 110 4.61 -9.15 14.99
CA LYS A 110 5.07 -9.63 13.68
C LYS A 110 6.59 -9.57 13.70
N TYR A 111 7.22 -10.66 13.30
CA TYR A 111 8.66 -10.73 13.10
C TYR A 111 8.96 -10.80 11.60
N GLU A 112 9.81 -9.91 11.10
CA GLU A 112 10.27 -9.93 9.72
C GLU A 112 11.53 -9.06 9.62
N TYR A 113 12.68 -9.66 9.32
CA TYR A 113 13.94 -8.94 9.17
C TYR A 113 14.02 -8.23 7.82
N LYS A 114 14.39 -6.95 7.83
CA LYS A 114 14.65 -6.17 6.61
C LYS A 114 15.53 -4.98 6.92
N TYR A 115 16.68 -4.87 6.25
CA TYR A 115 17.54 -3.70 6.39
C TYR A 115 17.27 -2.69 5.26
N ALA A 116 17.08 -1.43 5.63
CA ALA A 116 17.11 -0.30 4.70
C ALA A 116 17.54 0.98 5.42
N HIS A 117 18.30 1.84 4.75
CA HIS A 117 18.68 3.14 5.29
C HIS A 117 17.77 4.25 4.72
N ARG A 118 17.09 4.96 5.62
CA ARG A 118 16.11 6.02 5.35
C ARG A 118 15.05 5.63 4.29
N PRO A 119 14.45 4.42 4.37
CA PRO A 119 13.43 4.00 3.42
C PRO A 119 12.20 4.90 3.47
N GLU A 120 11.45 4.89 2.38
CA GLU A 120 10.12 5.48 2.32
C GLU A 120 9.14 4.72 3.19
N VAL A 121 8.18 5.47 3.71
CA VAL A 121 7.14 4.99 4.61
C VAL A 121 5.79 5.48 4.12
N LEU A 122 4.84 4.57 4.05
CA LEU A 122 3.42 4.87 3.93
C LEU A 122 2.72 4.40 5.19
N ILE A 123 1.93 5.27 5.82
CA ILE A 123 1.05 4.91 6.94
C ILE A 123 -0.38 5.22 6.57
N TYR A 124 -1.24 4.24 6.76
CA TYR A 124 -2.63 4.28 6.36
C TYR A 124 -3.49 3.43 7.29
N ASP A 125 -4.81 3.57 7.21
CA ASP A 125 -5.76 2.76 7.96
C ASP A 125 -6.68 2.01 6.98
N PRO A 126 -6.44 0.71 6.71
CA PRO A 126 -7.31 -0.09 5.89
C PRO A 126 -8.62 -0.49 6.59
N GLY A 127 -8.88 -0.14 7.85
CA GLY A 127 -10.15 -0.48 8.50
C GLY A 127 -9.99 -0.82 9.98
N GLY A 128 -9.77 0.21 10.80
CA GLY A 128 -9.76 0.14 12.26
C GLY A 128 -8.38 -0.09 12.89
N CYS A 129 -7.34 -0.27 12.10
CA CYS A 129 -5.96 -0.43 12.58
C CYS A 129 -4.98 0.25 11.63
N GLN A 130 -4.10 1.08 12.15
CA GLN A 130 -3.05 1.72 11.35
C GLN A 130 -2.00 0.69 10.91
N VAL A 131 -1.62 0.74 9.64
CA VAL A 131 -0.57 -0.09 9.03
C VAL A 131 0.54 0.83 8.55
N MET A 132 1.79 0.42 8.79
CA MET A 132 2.98 1.08 8.29
C MET A 132 3.68 0.16 7.29
N GLN A 133 3.77 0.60 6.03
CA GLN A 133 4.54 -0.06 4.98
C GLN A 133 5.92 0.57 4.84
N VAL A 134 6.95 -0.28 4.84
CA VAL A 134 8.35 0.11 4.75
C VAL A 134 9.13 -0.94 3.97
N ALA A 135 9.82 -0.54 2.90
CA ALA A 135 10.76 -1.38 2.15
C ALA A 135 10.21 -2.77 1.73
N GLY A 136 8.96 -2.83 1.26
CA GLY A 136 8.27 -4.06 0.84
C GLY A 136 7.74 -4.92 2.00
N THR A 137 7.80 -4.41 3.23
CA THR A 137 7.25 -5.07 4.43
C THR A 137 6.18 -4.20 5.05
N SER A 138 5.36 -4.76 5.94
CA SER A 138 4.30 -4.02 6.63
C SER A 138 4.10 -4.51 8.06
N ALA A 139 3.64 -3.64 8.95
CA ALA A 139 3.17 -4.04 10.28
C ALA A 139 2.02 -3.16 10.75
N LYS A 140 1.16 -3.71 11.62
CA LYS A 140 0.19 -2.92 12.38
C LYS A 140 0.94 -2.07 13.40
N VAL A 141 0.62 -0.79 13.44
CA VAL A 141 1.29 0.21 14.29
C VAL A 141 0.28 1.06 15.04
N ARG A 142 0.79 1.88 15.95
CA ARG A 142 0.08 3.00 16.58
C ARG A 142 1.04 4.17 16.71
N ARG A 143 0.52 5.39 16.61
CA ARG A 143 1.31 6.60 16.84
C ARG A 143 1.57 6.79 18.34
N VAL A 144 2.82 7.04 18.71
CA VAL A 144 3.25 7.28 20.10
C VAL A 144 3.85 8.68 20.31
N LYS A 145 4.09 9.44 19.23
CA LYS A 145 4.49 10.86 19.22
C LYS A 145 4.10 11.52 17.89
#